data_AF-F4N050-F1
#
_entry.id   AF-F4N050-F1
#
_cell.length_a   1.000
_cell.length_b   1.000
_cell.length_c   1.000
_cell.angle_alpha   90.00
_cell.angle_beta   90.00
_cell.angle_gamma   90.00
#
_symmetry.space_group_name_H-M   'P 1'
#
loop_
_entity.id
_entity.type
_entity.pdbx_description
1 polymer ?
#
loop_
_entity_poly.entity_id
_entity_poly.type
_entity_poly.pdbx_seq_one_letter_code
_entity_poly.pdbx_strand_id
1 'polypeptide(L)'
;MPGQCALLSLAGHKSFFAPNDLICCEVHMTDFIPTDCPTAITPNRMQVHSIVQETPDVWSLGLINHDFYPYLPGQYALVSIRNSDETLRAYTLSSTPGLSPFIQLTVRCLADGEGSQWLTQQVKEGDYLWLSDAQGEFSCAHFDDDHYLMLAAGCGVTPVMSMCRYLLAQRPKADIRVIF
;
A
#
# COMPACT_ATOMS: atom_id res chain seq x y z
N MET A 1 39.39 26.31 -22.92
CA MET A 1 38.67 25.88 -24.14
C MET A 1 37.41 25.15 -23.67
N PRO A 2 36.20 25.61 -24.00
CA PRO A 2 34.98 24.97 -23.54
C PRO A 2 34.72 23.70 -24.36
N GLY A 3 34.43 22.60 -23.65
CA GLY A 3 33.96 21.35 -24.23
C GLY A 3 32.51 21.46 -24.71
N GLN A 4 32.22 20.75 -25.78
CA GLN A 4 30.90 20.69 -26.42
C GLN A 4 29.83 20.15 -25.47
N CYS A 5 28.70 20.86 -25.42
CA CYS A 5 27.46 20.41 -24.79
C CYS A 5 26.75 19.46 -25.76
N ALA A 6 26.49 18.22 -25.32
CA ALA A 6 25.65 17.30 -26.08
C ALA A 6 24.19 17.71 -25.91
N LEU A 7 23.55 18.11 -27.01
CA LEU A 7 22.10 18.28 -27.09
C LEU A 7 21.45 16.89 -27.09
N LEU A 8 20.74 16.54 -26.02
CA LEU A 8 19.61 15.62 -26.09
C LEU A 8 18.35 16.45 -26.12
N SER A 9 17.78 16.57 -27.32
CA SER A 9 16.48 17.19 -27.54
C SER A 9 15.40 16.19 -27.14
N LEU A 10 14.70 16.47 -26.04
CA LEU A 10 13.37 15.94 -25.78
C LEU A 10 12.47 17.13 -25.41
N ALA A 11 11.47 17.34 -26.26
CA ALA A 11 10.26 18.13 -26.04
C ALA A 11 10.41 19.54 -25.43
N GLY A 12 10.66 20.53 -26.30
CA GLY A 12 9.69 21.63 -26.41
C GLY A 12 9.66 22.79 -25.42
N HIS A 13 10.58 22.95 -24.47
CA HIS A 13 10.66 24.20 -23.69
C HIS A 13 12.07 24.81 -23.68
N LYS A 14 12.19 26.05 -24.16
CA LYS A 14 13.42 26.85 -24.05
C LYS A 14 13.44 27.51 -22.68
N SER A 15 14.38 27.11 -21.84
CA SER A 15 14.71 27.83 -20.60
C SER A 15 16.11 28.44 -20.77
N PHE A 16 16.19 29.77 -20.68
CA PHE A 16 17.46 30.50 -20.67
C PHE A 16 18.05 30.40 -19.25
N PHE A 17 19.32 30.00 -19.13
CA PHE A 17 20.03 29.94 -17.84
C PHE A 17 21.03 31.10 -17.74
N ALA A 18 20.93 31.92 -16.69
CA ALA A 18 21.98 32.83 -16.25
C ALA A 18 22.81 32.16 -15.12
N PRO A 19 24.09 32.54 -14.90
CA PRO A 19 25.05 31.66 -14.23
C PRO A 19 24.98 31.61 -12.70
N ASN A 20 23.93 32.09 -12.03
CA ASN A 20 23.97 32.26 -10.57
C ASN A 20 22.65 32.11 -9.79
N ASP A 21 21.61 31.50 -10.35
CA ASP A 21 20.38 31.25 -9.59
C ASP A 21 20.44 29.91 -8.84
N LEU A 22 20.61 30.01 -7.52
CA LEU A 22 20.30 28.96 -6.54
C LEU A 22 18.79 28.66 -6.63
N ILE A 23 18.42 27.55 -7.27
CA ILE A 23 17.04 27.07 -7.28
C ILE A 23 16.85 26.13 -6.09
N CYS A 24 16.14 26.63 -5.09
CA CYS A 24 15.35 25.79 -4.20
C CYS A 24 14.34 25.06 -5.09
N CYS A 25 14.53 23.78 -5.36
CA CYS A 25 13.53 22.97 -6.05
C CYS A 25 12.31 22.82 -5.14
N GLU A 26 11.39 23.79 -5.17
CA GLU A 26 9.99 23.54 -4.81
C GLU A 26 9.37 22.68 -5.92
N VAL A 27 9.69 21.40 -5.90
CA VAL A 27 8.88 20.38 -6.57
C VAL A 27 7.52 20.38 -5.88
N HIS A 28 6.54 21.03 -6.48
CA HIS A 28 5.15 20.88 -6.09
C HIS A 28 4.76 19.42 -6.37
N MET A 29 4.30 18.72 -5.34
CA MET A 29 3.97 17.28 -5.34
C MET A 29 2.78 16.92 -6.26
N THR A 30 2.31 17.85 -7.10
CA THR A 30 1.18 17.69 -8.03
C THR A 30 1.57 17.14 -9.40
N ASP A 31 2.87 17.02 -9.71
CA ASP A 31 3.33 16.75 -11.08
C ASP A 31 3.52 15.26 -11.44
N PHE A 32 3.11 14.34 -10.56
CA PHE A 32 3.30 12.89 -10.78
C PHE A 32 2.05 12.06 -10.45
N ILE A 33 0.86 12.52 -10.84
CA ILE A 33 -0.32 11.65 -10.88
C ILE A 33 -0.31 10.92 -12.22
N PRO A 34 -0.15 9.58 -12.26
CA PRO A 34 -0.27 8.83 -13.51
C PRO A 34 -1.61 9.13 -14.17
N THR A 35 -1.65 9.21 -15.51
CA THR A 35 -2.85 9.61 -16.25
C THR A 35 -4.03 8.62 -16.10
N ASP A 36 -3.76 7.43 -15.56
CA ASP A 36 -4.70 6.37 -15.23
C ASP A 36 -5.09 6.31 -13.74
N CYS A 37 -4.59 7.24 -12.92
CA CYS A 37 -4.94 7.34 -11.51
C CYS A 37 -6.36 7.88 -11.34
N PRO A 38 -7.26 7.14 -10.67
CA PRO A 38 -8.66 7.53 -10.55
C PRO A 38 -8.87 8.72 -9.63
N THR A 39 -8.03 8.89 -8.59
CA THR A 39 -8.16 9.98 -7.61
C THR A 39 -6.84 10.30 -6.92
N ALA A 40 -6.65 11.57 -6.55
CA ALA A 40 -5.51 12.02 -5.74
C ALA A 40 -5.45 11.36 -4.35
N ILE A 41 -6.57 10.79 -3.86
CA ILE A 41 -6.63 10.09 -2.57
C ILE A 41 -5.90 8.74 -2.60
N THR A 42 -5.88 8.07 -3.77
CA THR A 42 -5.28 6.75 -3.94
C THR A 42 -4.18 6.79 -5.00
N PRO A 43 -3.06 7.51 -4.76
CA PRO A 43 -2.04 7.72 -5.77
C PRO A 43 -1.17 6.47 -6.02
N ASN A 44 -1.21 5.49 -5.12
CA ASN A 44 -0.30 4.35 -5.16
C ASN A 44 -0.85 3.24 -6.07
N ARG A 45 -0.26 3.12 -7.26
CA ARG A 45 -0.58 2.04 -8.20
C ARG A 45 0.03 0.71 -7.75
N MET A 46 -0.79 -0.32 -7.70
CA MET A 46 -0.44 -1.65 -7.21
C MET A 46 -0.77 -2.72 -8.26
N GLN A 47 0.21 -3.43 -8.77
CA GLN A 47 -0.04 -4.58 -9.65
C GLN A 47 -0.42 -5.81 -8.82
N VAL A 48 -1.50 -6.48 -9.19
CA VAL A 48 -1.91 -7.74 -8.58
C VAL A 48 -0.97 -8.85 -9.05
N HIS A 49 -0.14 -9.34 -8.13
CA HIS A 49 0.82 -10.41 -8.40
C HIS A 49 0.16 -11.79 -8.29
N SER A 50 -0.61 -12.02 -7.24
CA SER A 50 -1.17 -13.33 -6.93
C SER A 50 -2.54 -13.21 -6.27
N ILE A 51 -3.45 -14.13 -6.56
CA ILE A 51 -4.74 -14.24 -5.86
C ILE A 51 -4.90 -15.66 -5.32
N VAL A 52 -5.05 -15.79 -4.01
CA VAL A 52 -5.22 -17.07 -3.32
C VAL A 52 -6.54 -17.08 -2.59
N GLN A 53 -7.36 -18.12 -2.83
CA GLN A 53 -8.55 -18.36 -2.02
C GLN A 53 -8.16 -19.11 -0.76
N GLU A 54 -8.22 -18.45 0.39
CA GLU A 54 -7.85 -19.02 1.69
C GLU A 54 -8.96 -19.91 2.25
N THR A 55 -10.21 -19.48 2.06
CA THR A 55 -11.42 -20.19 2.49
C THR A 55 -12.56 -19.92 1.50
N PRO A 56 -13.72 -20.60 1.59
CA PRO A 56 -14.83 -20.38 0.67
C PRO A 56 -15.29 -18.92 0.55
N ASP A 57 -15.11 -18.10 1.60
CA ASP A 57 -15.49 -16.69 1.61
C ASP A 57 -14.32 -15.71 1.84
N VAL A 58 -13.05 -16.14 1.77
CA VAL A 58 -11.87 -15.27 1.99
C VAL A 58 -10.78 -15.49 0.94
N TRP A 59 -10.23 -14.38 0.43
CA TRP A 59 -9.12 -14.36 -0.52
C TRP A 59 -7.99 -13.44 -0.05
N SER A 60 -6.76 -13.80 -0.41
CA SER A 60 -5.56 -12.98 -0.25
C SER A 60 -5.08 -12.50 -1.62
N LEU A 61 -4.92 -11.19 -1.77
CA LEU A 61 -4.35 -10.56 -2.96
C LEU A 61 -2.94 -10.06 -2.62
N GLY A 62 -1.94 -10.62 -3.30
CA GLY A 62 -0.55 -10.14 -3.25
C GLY A 62 -0.33 -9.04 -4.27
N LEU A 63 0.27 -7.93 -3.84
CA LEU A 63 0.40 -6.69 -4.58
C LEU A 63 1.87 -6.26 -4.66
N ILE A 64 2.24 -5.75 -5.84
CA ILE A 64 3.54 -5.15 -6.11
C ILE A 64 3.33 -3.65 -6.31
N ASN A 65 4.03 -2.83 -5.53
CA ASN A 65 4.18 -1.41 -5.82
C ASN A 65 5.43 -1.23 -6.71
N HIS A 66 5.33 -0.36 -7.72
CA HIS A 66 6.48 -0.08 -8.59
C HIS A 66 7.55 0.80 -7.94
N ASP A 67 7.20 1.44 -6.83
CA ASP A 67 8.07 2.27 -6.00
C ASP A 67 8.10 1.73 -4.56
N PHE A 68 8.37 2.61 -3.59
CA PHE A 68 8.38 2.29 -2.17
C PHE A 68 7.04 2.66 -1.52
N TYR A 69 6.42 1.69 -0.84
CA TYR A 69 5.17 1.89 -0.10
C TYR A 69 5.39 1.66 1.41
N PRO A 70 5.69 2.73 2.19
CA PRO A 70 5.92 2.60 3.62
C PRO A 70 4.61 2.37 4.38
N TYR A 71 4.64 1.45 5.34
CA TYR A 71 3.54 1.22 6.26
C TYR A 71 4.02 0.55 7.55
N LEU A 72 3.23 0.68 8.62
CA LEU A 72 3.42 -0.02 9.89
C LEU A 72 2.50 -1.25 9.98
N PRO A 73 2.90 -2.32 10.71
CA PRO A 73 2.05 -3.49 10.88
C PRO A 73 0.74 -3.10 11.56
N GLY A 74 -0.38 -3.61 11.05
CA GLY A 74 -1.72 -3.32 11.58
C GLY A 74 -2.44 -2.14 10.91
N GLN A 75 -1.74 -1.32 10.12
CA GLN A 75 -2.36 -0.27 9.31
C GLN A 75 -3.24 -0.81 8.19
N TYR A 76 -4.10 0.06 7.67
CA TYR A 76 -4.94 -0.21 6.51
C TYR A 76 -4.65 0.80 5.39
N ALA A 77 -5.12 0.51 4.18
CA ALA A 77 -5.15 1.45 3.07
C ALA A 77 -6.56 1.59 2.52
N LEU A 78 -6.89 2.75 1.97
CA LEU A 78 -8.08 2.90 1.16
C LEU A 78 -7.80 2.34 -0.23
N VAL A 79 -8.68 1.49 -0.74
CA VAL A 79 -8.63 0.94 -2.09
C VAL A 79 -9.73 1.60 -2.93
N SER A 80 -9.37 2.11 -4.11
CA SER A 80 -10.33 2.55 -5.12
C SER A 80 -11.00 1.34 -5.75
N ILE A 81 -12.31 1.20 -5.52
CA ILE A 81 -13.09 0.08 -6.03
C ILE A 81 -13.45 0.37 -7.49
N ARG A 82 -13.17 -0.59 -8.38
CA ARG A 82 -13.42 -0.46 -9.83
C ARG A 82 -12.77 0.77 -10.46
N ASN A 83 -11.66 1.25 -9.91
CA ASN A 83 -11.00 2.49 -10.33
C ASN A 83 -11.93 3.71 -10.29
N SER A 84 -12.86 3.75 -9.31
CA SER A 84 -13.74 4.89 -9.04
C SER A 84 -13.11 5.82 -7.98
N ASP A 85 -13.24 7.11 -8.17
CA ASP A 85 -12.91 8.16 -7.20
C ASP A 85 -13.96 8.30 -6.08
N GLU A 86 -15.17 7.83 -6.30
CA GLU A 86 -16.28 7.91 -5.34
C GLU A 86 -16.30 6.73 -4.36
N THR A 87 -15.90 5.54 -4.81
CA THR A 87 -16.03 4.31 -4.00
C THR A 87 -14.67 3.87 -3.45
N LEU A 88 -14.35 4.38 -2.27
CA LEU A 88 -13.18 3.98 -1.49
C LEU A 88 -13.56 3.01 -0.37
N ARG A 89 -12.77 1.97 -0.16
CA ARG A 89 -12.96 1.01 0.95
C ARG A 89 -11.66 0.73 1.67
N ALA A 90 -11.71 0.73 3.00
CA ALA A 90 -10.56 0.43 3.83
C ALA A 90 -10.30 -1.08 3.89
N TYR A 91 -9.05 -1.49 3.67
CA TYR A 91 -8.59 -2.85 3.86
C TYR A 91 -7.26 -2.86 4.61
N THR A 92 -7.18 -3.71 5.64
CA THR A 92 -5.93 -3.89 6.37
C THR A 92 -4.83 -4.44 5.47
N LEU A 93 -3.63 -3.89 5.62
CA LEU A 93 -2.40 -4.43 5.04
C LEU A 93 -2.03 -5.68 5.83
N SER A 94 -2.56 -6.82 5.39
CA SER A 94 -2.42 -8.13 6.04
C SER A 94 -1.01 -8.70 5.95
N SER A 95 -0.15 -8.15 5.08
CA SER A 95 1.30 -8.40 5.01
C SER A 95 2.06 -7.71 6.15
N THR A 96 3.26 -8.18 6.46
CA THR A 96 4.13 -7.56 7.48
C THR A 96 5.29 -6.80 6.82
N PRO A 97 5.47 -5.49 7.12
CA PRO A 97 6.48 -4.68 6.46
C PRO A 97 7.89 -5.23 6.73
N GLY A 98 8.70 -5.32 5.68
CA GLY A 98 10.07 -5.83 5.75
C GLY A 98 10.21 -7.36 5.89
N LEU A 99 9.10 -8.10 6.01
CA LEU A 99 9.11 -9.58 6.09
C LEU A 99 8.36 -10.25 4.95
N SER A 100 7.19 -9.73 4.60
CA SER A 100 6.39 -10.29 3.50
C SER A 100 7.00 -9.91 2.15
N PRO A 101 7.04 -10.84 1.18
CA PRO A 101 7.58 -10.55 -0.16
C PRO A 101 6.71 -9.59 -0.97
N PHE A 102 5.41 -9.51 -0.66
CA PHE A 102 4.43 -8.67 -1.31
C PHE A 102 3.59 -7.92 -0.27
N ILE A 103 3.04 -6.77 -0.67
CA ILE A 103 1.96 -6.12 0.08
C ILE A 103 0.72 -7.00 -0.08
N GLN A 104 -0.03 -7.28 0.98
CA GLN A 104 -1.15 -8.22 0.90
C GLN A 104 -2.43 -7.63 1.48
N LEU A 105 -3.53 -7.76 0.75
CA LEU A 105 -4.88 -7.53 1.25
C LEU A 105 -5.58 -8.88 1.41
N THR A 106 -6.10 -9.16 2.60
CA THR A 106 -6.91 -10.36 2.85
C THR A 106 -8.36 -9.94 3.02
N VAL A 107 -9.22 -10.35 2.10
CA VAL A 107 -10.56 -9.82 1.90
C VAL A 107 -11.58 -10.94 2.06
N ARG A 108 -12.54 -10.72 2.97
CA ARG A 108 -13.73 -11.56 3.06
C ARG A 108 -14.78 -11.08 2.05
N CYS A 109 -15.29 -11.97 1.22
CA CYS A 109 -16.39 -11.69 0.29
C CYS A 109 -17.71 -11.59 1.05
N LEU A 110 -18.36 -10.43 1.00
CA LEU A 110 -19.67 -10.20 1.60
C LEU A 110 -20.76 -10.23 0.51
N ALA A 111 -21.92 -10.80 0.84
CA ALA A 111 -23.04 -11.00 -0.12
C ALA A 111 -23.56 -9.70 -0.74
N ASP A 112 -23.46 -8.58 -0.02
CA ASP A 112 -23.88 -7.25 -0.50
C ASP A 112 -22.70 -6.26 -0.56
N GLY A 113 -21.47 -6.76 -0.47
CA GLY A 113 -20.27 -5.92 -0.37
C GLY A 113 -19.64 -5.67 -1.73
N GLU A 114 -20.00 -4.56 -2.38
CA GLU A 114 -19.49 -4.19 -3.71
C GLU A 114 -17.96 -4.30 -3.83
N GLY A 115 -17.22 -3.67 -2.91
CA GLY A 115 -15.75 -3.70 -2.92
C GLY A 115 -15.18 -5.10 -2.71
N SER A 116 -15.75 -5.86 -1.76
CA SER A 116 -15.30 -7.22 -1.50
C SER A 116 -15.57 -8.17 -2.66
N GLN A 117 -16.72 -8.04 -3.33
CA GLN A 117 -17.04 -8.86 -4.50
C GLN A 117 -16.17 -8.51 -5.69
N TRP A 118 -15.93 -7.22 -5.91
CA TRP A 118 -15.05 -6.80 -7.00
C TRP A 118 -13.63 -7.35 -6.81
N LEU A 119 -13.04 -7.17 -5.62
CA LEU A 119 -11.70 -7.67 -5.31
C LEU A 119 -11.58 -9.19 -5.36
N THR A 120 -12.63 -9.93 -5.03
CA THR A 120 -12.56 -11.40 -4.92
C THR A 120 -13.06 -12.15 -6.15
N GLN A 121 -13.92 -11.54 -6.98
CA GLN A 121 -14.57 -12.22 -8.11
C GLN A 121 -14.22 -11.63 -9.48
N GLN A 122 -13.78 -10.37 -9.55
CA GLN A 122 -13.55 -9.68 -10.83
C GLN A 122 -12.08 -9.35 -11.06
N VAL A 123 -11.34 -8.97 -10.02
CA VAL A 123 -9.91 -8.71 -10.10
C VAL A 123 -9.14 -9.98 -10.44
N LYS A 124 -8.13 -9.86 -11.30
CA LYS A 124 -7.27 -10.95 -11.76
C LYS A 124 -5.80 -10.59 -11.56
N GLU A 125 -4.95 -11.60 -11.54
CA GLU A 125 -3.50 -11.41 -11.60
C GLU A 125 -3.12 -10.62 -12.86
N GLY A 126 -2.21 -9.66 -12.69
CA GLY A 126 -1.82 -8.69 -13.71
C GLY A 126 -2.64 -7.40 -13.73
N ASP A 127 -3.82 -7.35 -13.11
CA ASP A 127 -4.62 -6.13 -12.98
C ASP A 127 -3.92 -5.10 -12.08
N TYR A 128 -4.40 -3.86 -12.13
CA TYR A 128 -3.93 -2.76 -11.29
C TYR A 128 -5.02 -2.31 -10.32
N LEU A 129 -4.61 -2.10 -9.06
CA LEU A 129 -5.39 -1.47 -8.00
C LEU A 129 -4.76 -0.13 -7.63
N TRP A 130 -5.55 0.76 -7.04
CA TRP A 130 -5.08 2.04 -6.53
C TRP A 130 -5.33 2.15 -5.04
N LEU A 131 -4.24 2.40 -4.30
CA LEU A 131 -4.26 2.51 -2.84
C LEU A 131 -3.92 3.93 -2.39
N SER A 132 -4.52 4.38 -1.28
CA SER A 132 -4.00 5.53 -0.54
C SER A 132 -2.66 5.20 0.10
N ASP A 133 -2.01 6.20 0.69
CA ASP A 133 -0.98 5.93 1.68
C ASP A 133 -1.56 5.10 2.84
N ALA A 134 -0.69 4.40 3.57
CA ALA A 134 -1.13 3.63 4.73
C ALA A 134 -1.68 4.56 5.82
N GLN A 135 -2.80 4.15 6.43
CA GLN A 135 -3.56 4.91 7.41
C GLN A 135 -3.82 4.09 8.67
N GLY A 136 -4.14 4.81 9.75
CA GLY A 136 -4.54 4.26 11.04
C GLY A 136 -3.39 4.18 12.05
N GLU A 137 -3.77 4.29 13.33
CA GLU A 137 -2.86 4.27 14.48
C GLU A 137 -2.79 2.90 15.16
N PHE A 138 -3.52 1.90 14.64
CA PHE A 138 -3.58 0.56 15.21
C PHE A 138 -2.33 -0.24 14.84
N SER A 139 -1.25 -0.01 15.59
CA SER A 139 0.03 -0.67 15.36
C SER A 139 0.80 -0.89 16.65
N CYS A 140 1.38 -2.09 16.79
CA CYS A 140 2.29 -2.42 17.88
C CYS A 140 3.60 -1.63 17.82
N ALA A 141 3.94 -1.01 16.67
CA ALA A 141 5.17 -0.24 16.49
C ALA A 141 5.20 1.07 17.28
N HIS A 142 4.04 1.55 17.75
CA HIS A 142 3.96 2.74 18.60
C HIS A 142 4.24 2.45 20.08
N PHE A 143 4.39 1.19 20.46
CA PHE A 143 4.55 0.76 21.84
C PHE A 143 5.89 0.04 22.04
N ASP A 144 6.53 0.35 23.15
CA ASP A 144 7.74 -0.32 23.62
C ASP A 144 7.43 -1.20 24.82
N ASP A 145 6.71 -2.29 24.53
CA ASP A 145 6.29 -3.30 25.50
C ASP A 145 6.75 -4.69 25.03
N ASP A 146 6.85 -5.61 25.98
CA ASP A 146 7.18 -7.03 25.71
C ASP A 146 6.00 -7.97 25.98
N HIS A 147 4.85 -7.47 26.43
CA HIS A 147 3.68 -8.31 26.76
C HIS A 147 2.45 -7.83 25.97
N TYR A 148 1.94 -8.68 25.09
CA TYR A 148 0.85 -8.35 24.19
C TYR A 148 -0.29 -9.37 24.34
N LEU A 149 -1.49 -8.86 24.63
CA LEU A 149 -2.73 -9.61 24.45
C LEU A 149 -3.45 -9.07 23.21
N MET A 150 -3.57 -9.91 22.19
CA MET A 150 -4.23 -9.57 20.94
C MET A 150 -5.56 -10.33 20.83
N LEU A 151 -6.64 -9.58 20.61
CA LEU A 151 -7.98 -10.10 20.45
C LEU A 151 -8.43 -9.88 19.01
N ALA A 152 -8.91 -10.93 18.36
CA ALA A 152 -9.39 -10.84 16.98
C ALA A 152 -10.65 -11.69 16.77
N ALA A 153 -11.40 -11.40 15.70
CA ALA A 153 -12.51 -12.21 15.24
C ALA A 153 -12.71 -12.03 13.73
N GLY A 154 -13.07 -13.10 13.02
CA GLY A 154 -13.26 -13.09 11.58
C GLY A 154 -12.04 -12.54 10.81
N CYS A 155 -12.27 -11.72 9.78
CA CYS A 155 -11.18 -11.07 9.03
C CYS A 155 -10.42 -10.01 9.84
N GLY A 156 -10.93 -9.62 11.02
CA GLY A 156 -10.23 -8.76 11.97
C GLY A 156 -8.94 -9.37 12.54
N VAL A 157 -8.63 -10.62 12.22
CA VAL A 157 -7.34 -11.26 12.53
C VAL A 157 -6.18 -10.71 11.70
N THR A 158 -6.46 -10.10 10.55
CA THR A 158 -5.44 -9.62 9.61
C THR A 158 -4.45 -8.60 10.19
N PRO A 159 -4.86 -7.55 10.93
CA PRO A 159 -3.90 -6.65 11.57
C PRO A 159 -3.12 -7.35 12.70
N VAL A 160 -3.80 -8.24 13.45
CA VAL A 160 -3.18 -9.02 14.53
C VAL A 160 -2.04 -9.89 13.98
N MET A 161 -2.28 -10.63 12.90
CA MET A 161 -1.24 -11.46 12.29
C MET A 161 -0.07 -10.62 11.72
N SER A 162 -0.38 -9.44 11.15
CA SER A 162 0.66 -8.51 10.70
C SER A 162 1.58 -8.08 11.84
N MET A 163 0.99 -7.69 12.98
CA MET A 163 1.70 -7.28 14.19
C MET A 163 2.42 -8.44 14.89
N CYS A 164 1.81 -9.62 15.01
CA CYS A 164 2.45 -10.79 15.62
C CYS A 164 3.76 -11.14 14.89
N ARG A 165 3.73 -11.25 13.56
CA ARG A 165 4.94 -11.55 12.78
C ARG A 165 5.99 -10.46 12.91
N TYR A 166 5.57 -9.19 12.94
CA TYR A 166 6.48 -8.07 13.15
C TYR A 166 7.18 -8.16 14.51
N LEU A 167 6.42 -8.34 15.59
CA LEU A 167 6.95 -8.46 16.94
C LEU A 167 7.85 -9.68 17.10
N LEU A 168 7.48 -10.84 16.56
CA LEU A 168 8.32 -12.03 16.63
C LEU A 168 9.68 -11.84 15.93
N ALA A 169 9.72 -11.05 14.85
CA ALA A 169 10.97 -10.75 14.16
C ALA A 169 11.81 -9.68 14.88
N GLN A 170 11.19 -8.62 15.39
CA GLN A 170 11.89 -7.47 15.98
C GLN A 170 12.16 -7.64 17.48
N ARG A 171 11.30 -8.38 18.19
CA ARG A 171 11.34 -8.64 19.62
C ARG A 171 11.15 -10.14 19.90
N PRO A 172 12.17 -11.00 19.63
CA PRO A 172 12.04 -12.46 19.77
C PRO A 172 11.71 -12.97 21.18
N LYS A 173 11.81 -12.10 22.20
CA LYS A 173 11.49 -12.41 23.61
C LYS A 173 10.12 -11.91 24.05
N ALA A 174 9.37 -11.22 23.19
CA ALA A 174 8.04 -10.72 23.55
C ALA A 174 7.09 -11.89 23.87
N ASP A 175 6.34 -11.77 24.96
CA ASP A 175 5.21 -12.61 25.28
C ASP A 175 3.98 -12.13 24.50
N ILE A 176 3.57 -12.90 23.50
CA ILE A 176 2.43 -12.59 22.65
C ILE A 176 1.37 -13.67 22.86
N ARG A 177 0.19 -13.26 23.32
CA ARG A 177 -1.00 -14.11 23.42
C ARG A 177 -2.04 -13.63 22.43
N VAL A 178 -2.55 -14.56 21.61
CA VAL A 178 -3.64 -14.30 20.66
C VAL A 178 -4.87 -15.07 21.10
N ILE A 179 -6.01 -14.39 21.15
CA ILE A 179 -7.33 -15.01 21.28
C ILE A 179 -8.13 -14.66 20.02
N PHE A 180 -8.58 -15.70 19.31
CA PHE A 180 -9.35 -15.61 18.08
C PHE A 180 -10.60 -16.49 18.18
#